data_AF-A0A1R0KX09-F1
#
_entry.id   AF-A0A1R0KX09-F1
#
_cell.length_a   1.000
_cell.length_b   1.000
_cell.length_c   1.000
_cell.angle_alpha   90.00
_cell.angle_beta   90.00
_cell.angle_gamma   90.00
#
_symmetry.space_group_name_H-M   'P 1'
#
loop_
_entity.id
_entity.type
_entity.pdbx_description
1 polymer ?
#
loop_
_entity_poly.entity_id
_entity_poly.type
_entity_poly.pdbx_seq_one_letter_code
_entity_poly.pdbx_strand_id
1 'polypeptide(L)' 'MRGINRLEPAALKVRGLPNSHVRGPRVSDCRFDGVANTENALKHVDDLCFENTTINGEPV' A
#
# COMPACT_ATOMS: atom_id res chain seq x y z
N MET A 1 6.06 -25.30 -17.83
CA MET A 1 6.48 -24.61 -16.59
C MET A 1 5.30 -23.78 -16.11
N ARG A 2 4.76 -24.05 -14.91
CA ARG A 2 3.63 -23.30 -14.35
C ARG A 2 4.14 -21.93 -13.93
N GLY A 3 3.71 -20.88 -14.62
CA GLY A 3 3.96 -19.49 -14.22
C GLY A 3 3.25 -19.24 -12.90
N ILE A 4 3.99 -19.33 -11.80
CA ILE A 4 3.53 -18.85 -10.51
C ILE A 4 3.44 -17.34 -10.69
N ASN A 5 2.22 -16.80 -10.81
CA ASN A 5 1.96 -15.38 -10.75
C ASN A 5 2.39 -14.93 -9.34
N ARG A 6 3.68 -14.62 -9.17
CA ARG A 6 4.17 -13.92 -7.99
C ARG A 6 3.49 -12.57 -8.04
N LEU A 7 2.48 -12.39 -7.19
CA LEU A 7 2.03 -11.07 -6.83
C LEU A 7 3.23 -10.40 -6.16
N GLU A 8 3.97 -9.61 -6.93
CA GLU A 8 5.03 -8.75 -6.43
C GLU A 8 4.47 -7.98 -5.22
N PRO A 9 5.07 -8.10 -4.03
CA PRO A 9 4.51 -7.49 -2.84
C PRO A 9 4.52 -5.97 -2.99
N ALA A 10 3.34 -5.37 -2.87
CA ALA A 10 3.19 -3.92 -2.84
C ALA A 10 3.73 -3.35 -1.53
N ALA A 11 4.11 -2.07 -1.54
CA ALA A 11 4.55 -1.37 -0.32
C ALA A 11 3.46 -1.42 0.76
N LEU A 12 2.20 -1.17 0.37
CA LEU A 12 1.05 -1.25 1.26
C LEU A 12 -0.09 -2.07 0.67
N LYS A 13 -0.69 -2.90 1.53
CA LYS A 13 -1.91 -3.64 1.25
C LYS A 13 -2.86 -3.55 2.43
N VAL A 14 -3.86 -2.68 2.33
CA VAL A 14 -4.86 -2.42 3.37
C VAL A 14 -6.24 -2.77 2.81
N ARG A 15 -6.95 -3.68 3.48
CA ARG A 15 -8.28 -4.13 3.05
C ARG A 15 -9.24 -4.18 4.24
N GLY A 16 -10.23 -3.30 4.22
CA GLY A 16 -11.42 -3.41 5.07
C GLY A 16 -12.47 -4.34 4.46
N LEU A 17 -13.61 -4.45 5.15
CA LEU A 17 -14.81 -5.12 4.65
C LEU A 17 -15.75 -4.10 4.00
N PRO A 18 -16.61 -4.50 3.04
CA PRO A 18 -17.56 -3.59 2.38
C PRO A 18 -18.49 -2.83 3.34
N ASN A 19 -18.75 -3.40 4.51
CA ASN A 19 -19.61 -2.89 5.56
C ASN A 19 -18.83 -2.52 6.85
N SER A 20 -17.50 -2.59 6.82
CA SER A 20 -16.64 -2.23 7.95
C SER A 20 -15.27 -1.78 7.42
N HIS A 21 -15.19 -0.49 7.10
CA HIS A 21 -13.99 0.12 6.54
C HIS A 21 -12.90 0.28 7.60
N VAL A 22 -11.63 0.25 7.17
CA VAL A 22 -10.50 0.71 7.99
C VAL A 22 -10.48 2.23 7.94
N ARG A 23 -10.50 2.90 9.10
CA ARG A 23 -10.60 4.37 9.18
C ARG A 23 -9.33 4.98 9.77
N GLY A 24 -8.84 6.03 9.14
CA GLY A 24 -7.70 6.82 9.60
C GLY A 24 -6.34 6.11 9.64
N PRO A 25 -5.99 5.16 8.75
CA PRO A 25 -4.59 4.73 8.68
C PRO A 25 -3.70 5.91 8.32
N ARG A 26 -2.58 6.04 9.04
CA ARG A 26 -1.58 7.07 8.79
C ARG A 26 -0.21 6.44 8.63
N VAL A 27 0.47 6.81 7.56
CA VAL A 27 1.84 6.39 7.27
C VAL A 27 2.65 7.67 7.15
N SER A 28 3.53 7.88 8.13
CA SER A 28 4.31 9.10 8.25
C SER A 28 5.81 8.78 8.33
N ASP A 29 6.62 9.59 7.67
CA ASP A 29 8.09 9.53 7.73
C ASP A 29 8.67 8.16 7.33
N CYS A 30 8.02 7.51 6.35
CA CYS A 30 8.38 6.18 5.89
C CYS A 30 9.10 6.20 4.54
N ARG A 31 10.06 5.29 4.37
CA ARG A 31 10.75 5.07 3.09
C ARG A 31 10.71 3.59 2.75
N PHE A 32 10.09 3.26 1.61
CA PHE A 32 10.01 1.91 1.07
C PHE A 32 10.91 1.82 -0.16
N ASP A 33 12.03 1.11 -0.07
CA ASP A 33 12.96 0.89 -1.18
C ASP A 33 12.83 -0.52 -1.77
N GLY A 34 13.07 -0.66 -3.07
CA GLY A 34 13.07 -1.96 -3.76
C GLY A 34 11.68 -2.56 -3.95
N VAL A 35 10.64 -1.73 -3.93
CA VAL A 35 9.25 -2.16 -4.12
C VAL A 35 9.03 -2.49 -5.59
N ALA A 36 8.85 -3.77 -5.90
CA ALA A 36 8.65 -4.24 -7.27
C ALA A 36 7.27 -3.90 -7.84
N ASN A 37 6.26 -3.78 -6.98
CA ASN A 37 4.93 -3.32 -7.35
C ASN A 37 4.56 -2.06 -6.57
N THR A 38 4.67 -0.91 -7.22
CA THR A 38 4.35 0.39 -6.60
C THR A 38 2.85 0.65 -6.50
N GLU A 39 2.00 -0.21 -7.09
CA GLU A 39 0.54 -0.11 -6.94
C GLU A 39 0.12 -0.60 -5.55
N ASN A 40 -0.09 0.35 -4.64
CA ASN A 40 -0.66 0.06 -3.32
C ASN A 40 -2.07 -0.52 -3.46
N ALA A 41 -2.33 -1.62 -2.74
CA ALA A 41 -3.62 -2.30 -2.77
C ALA A 41 -4.51 -1.83 -1.61
N LEU A 42 -5.25 -0.75 -1.83
CA LEU A 42 -6.14 -0.12 -0.85
C LEU A 42 -7.61 -0.41 -1.19
N LYS A 43 -8.37 -1.00 -0.26
CA LYS A 43 -9.80 -1.30 -0.48
C LYS A 43 -10.61 -1.13 0.81
N HIS A 44 -11.75 -0.45 0.74
CA HIS A 44 -12.60 -0.15 1.91
C HIS A 44 -11.80 0.55 3.03
N VAL A 45 -11.10 1.61 2.65
CA VAL A 45 -10.28 2.43 3.53
C VAL A 45 -10.75 3.86 3.41
N ASP A 46 -11.06 4.48 4.54
CA ASP A 46 -11.44 5.88 4.63
C ASP A 46 -10.35 6.65 5.38
N ASP A 47 -10.18 7.93 5.02
CA ASP A 47 -9.27 8.87 5.70
C ASP A 47 -7.81 8.40 5.77
N LEU A 48 -7.33 7.68 4.74
CA LEU A 48 -5.92 7.31 4.62
C LEU A 48 -5.06 8.57 4.40
N CYS A 49 -4.00 8.68 5.18
CA CYS A 49 -3.06 9.80 5.09
C CYS A 49 -1.62 9.30 4.95
N PHE A 50 -0.94 9.77 3.91
CA PHE A 50 0.51 9.69 3.74
C PHE A 50 1.13 11.04 4.07
N GLU A 51 2.17 11.03 4.89
CA GLU A 51 2.94 12.22 5.23
C GLU A 51 4.43 11.91 5.11
N ASN A 52 5.18 12.73 4.38
CA ASN A 52 6.63 12.55 4.19
C ASN A 52 7.03 11.09 3.88
N THR A 53 6.26 10.42 3.02
CA THR A 53 6.43 8.99 2.71
C THR A 53 6.85 8.81 1.26
N THR A 54 7.81 7.93 1.01
CA THR A 54 8.33 7.64 -0.34
C THR A 54 8.32 6.14 -0.66
N ILE A 55 8.05 5.79 -1.92
CA ILE A 55 8.20 4.47 -2.52
C ILE A 55 9.20 4.58 -3.67
N ASN A 56 10.32 3.86 -3.58
CA ASN A 56 11.43 3.90 -4.54
C ASN A 56 11.94 5.32 -4.83
N GLY A 57 11.94 6.18 -3.80
CA GLY A 57 12.36 7.58 -3.90
C GLY A 57 11.27 8.54 -4.38
N GLU A 58 10.14 8.04 -4.88
CA GLU A 58 8.99 8.84 -5.29
C GLU A 58 8.03 9.07 -4.11
N PRO A 59 7.54 10.30 -3.87
CA PRO A 59 6.49 10.54 -2.89
C PRO A 59 5.21 9.71 -3.18
N VAL A 60 4.58 9.21 -2.12
CA VAL A 60 3.31 8.45 -2.18
C VAL A 60 2.11 9.36 -2.29
#